data_AF-A0A545APN2-F1
#
_entry.id   AF-A0A545APN2-F1
#
_cell.length_a   1.000
_cell.length_b   1.000
_cell.length_c   1.000
_cell.angle_alpha   90.00
_cell.angle_beta   90.00
_cell.angle_gamma   90.00
#
_symmetry.space_group_name_H-M   'P 1'
#
loop_
_entity.id
_entity.type
_entity.pdbx_description
1 polymer ?
#
loop_
_entity_poly.entity_id
_entity_poly.type
_entity_poly.pdbx_seq_one_letter_code
_entity_poly.pdbx_strand_id
1 'polypeptide(L)'
;MEQQTGSTVAPERDPSEHLIGPKPGSNARTTVVIAVVAVTVLVFAMVTILVAGFSFLRSNEPTPADPAARSYSGALAQPLRIVPVVGVTKESCSDGLTRGRDGECYTLGTGGMTVVVVERLSTGLRDDFWLLEMRFSSADTVALRALTSANVKKQVALIVDGTVLSAPTIAEPITGGQLQIVGNFTKNDVDAIFTQLTKR
;
A
#
# COMPACT_ATOMS: atom_id res chain seq x y z
N MET A 1 121.72 13.38 -15.09
CA MET A 1 121.69 14.79 -14.66
C MET A 1 120.88 15.55 -15.69
N GLU A 2 120.21 16.61 -15.23
CA GLU A 2 119.42 17.61 -15.96
C GLU A 2 117.91 17.38 -16.09
N GLN A 3 117.22 18.49 -15.82
CA GLN A 3 115.91 18.63 -15.23
C GLN A 3 114.83 18.89 -16.27
N GLN A 4 113.61 18.56 -15.84
CA GLN A 4 112.32 18.76 -16.47
C GLN A 4 112.02 20.23 -16.83
N THR A 5 111.38 20.39 -17.98
CA THR A 5 110.56 21.53 -18.39
C THR A 5 109.09 21.11 -18.44
N GLY A 6 108.18 22.03 -18.11
CA GLY A 6 106.78 21.94 -18.52
C GLY A 6 105.76 22.34 -17.45
N SER A 7 105.44 23.63 -17.40
CA SER A 7 104.33 24.21 -16.63
C SER A 7 103.17 24.50 -17.57
N THR A 8 101.91 24.26 -17.17
CA THR A 8 100.70 25.08 -17.50
C THR A 8 99.41 24.50 -16.85
N VAL A 9 98.91 25.24 -15.85
CA VAL A 9 97.52 25.71 -15.54
C VAL A 9 96.34 24.72 -15.33
N ALA A 10 95.63 24.95 -14.21
CA ALA A 10 94.42 24.34 -13.62
C ALA A 10 93.09 24.90 -14.24
N PRO A 11 91.83 24.73 -13.72
CA PRO A 11 91.36 24.13 -12.45
C PRO A 11 90.01 23.35 -12.50
N GLU A 12 89.57 22.80 -11.36
CA GLU A 12 88.23 22.97 -10.72
C GLU A 12 87.77 21.71 -9.93
N ARG A 13 87.25 21.95 -8.71
CA ARG A 13 86.90 20.97 -7.66
C ARG A 13 85.48 20.40 -7.80
N ASP A 14 85.28 19.15 -7.38
CA ASP A 14 83.97 18.61 -6.99
C ASP A 14 84.08 17.77 -5.70
N PRO A 15 83.45 18.17 -4.57
CA PRO A 15 83.38 17.38 -3.35
C PRO A 15 81.93 16.91 -3.09
N SER A 16 81.70 15.60 -3.00
CA SER A 16 80.49 15.07 -2.36
C SER A 16 80.71 13.65 -1.85
N GLU A 17 80.95 13.58 -0.55
CA GLU A 17 81.02 12.39 0.29
C GLU A 17 79.69 12.29 1.07
N HIS A 18 78.88 11.23 0.92
CA HIS A 18 77.86 10.92 1.93
C HIS A 18 77.33 9.48 1.93
N LEU A 19 77.78 8.74 2.94
CA LEU A 19 77.08 7.79 3.83
C LEU A 19 76.02 6.84 3.25
N ILE A 20 76.37 5.55 3.27
CA ILE A 20 75.48 4.38 3.12
C ILE A 20 74.82 4.08 4.48
N GLY A 21 73.49 4.17 4.54
CA GLY A 21 72.66 3.56 5.59
C GLY A 21 71.55 2.71 4.95
N PRO A 22 71.18 1.54 5.51
CA PRO A 22 70.17 0.69 4.89
C PRO A 22 68.77 1.23 5.20
N LYS A 23 67.94 1.45 4.16
CA LYS A 23 66.52 1.82 4.31
C LYS A 23 65.61 0.62 3.99
N PRO A 24 64.54 0.37 4.79
CA PRO A 24 63.77 -0.88 4.77
C PRO A 24 62.75 -0.94 3.63
N GLY A 25 62.35 -2.17 3.28
CA GLY A 25 61.42 -2.50 2.20
C GLY A 25 60.06 -1.80 2.30
N SER A 26 59.54 -1.38 1.14
CA SER A 26 58.32 -0.60 0.97
C SER A 26 57.09 -1.47 0.68
N ASN A 27 56.09 -1.37 1.55
CA ASN A 27 54.87 -2.17 1.63
C ASN A 27 53.75 -1.58 0.74
N ALA A 28 54.07 -1.10 -0.46
CA ALA A 28 53.14 -0.30 -1.26
C ALA A 28 51.88 -1.05 -1.71
N ARG A 29 51.96 -2.38 -1.90
CA ARG A 29 50.81 -3.19 -2.38
C ARG A 29 49.74 -3.40 -1.32
N THR A 30 50.12 -3.53 -0.05
CA THR A 30 49.18 -3.79 1.06
C THR A 30 48.36 -2.54 1.39
N THR A 31 48.97 -1.36 1.39
CA THR A 31 48.27 -0.09 1.64
C THR A 31 47.26 0.24 0.55
N VAL A 32 47.60 -0.01 -0.72
CA VAL A 32 46.69 0.23 -1.85
C VAL A 32 45.49 -0.71 -1.81
N VAL A 33 45.68 -2.00 -1.52
CA VAL A 33 44.58 -2.97 -1.42
C VAL A 33 43.64 -2.61 -0.25
N ILE A 34 44.19 -2.24 0.91
CA ILE A 34 43.37 -1.82 2.07
C ILE A 34 42.57 -0.55 1.76
N ALA A 35 43.18 0.42 1.07
CA ALA A 35 42.49 1.64 0.66
C ALA A 35 41.34 1.37 -0.32
N VAL A 36 41.54 0.49 -1.31
CA VAL A 36 40.50 0.12 -2.29
C VAL A 36 39.36 -0.66 -1.62
N VAL A 37 39.66 -1.57 -0.71
CA VAL A 37 38.64 -2.31 0.06
C VAL A 37 37.86 -1.36 0.97
N ALA A 38 38.53 -0.42 1.64
CA ALA A 38 37.85 0.56 2.48
C ALA A 38 36.91 1.47 1.67
N VAL A 39 37.36 1.98 0.51
CA VAL A 39 36.54 2.84 -0.35
C VAL A 39 35.34 2.08 -0.93
N THR A 40 35.53 0.83 -1.37
CA THR A 40 34.42 0.01 -1.89
C THR A 40 33.37 -0.32 -0.83
N VAL A 41 33.79 -0.68 0.38
CA VAL A 41 32.86 -0.90 1.51
C VAL A 41 32.09 0.38 1.84
N LEU A 42 32.75 1.54 1.82
CA LEU A 42 32.13 2.82 2.15
C LEU A 42 31.12 3.26 1.08
N VAL A 43 31.41 3.01 -0.21
CA VAL A 43 30.48 3.26 -1.32
C VAL A 43 29.29 2.32 -1.26
N PHE A 44 29.49 1.01 -1.03
CA PHE A 44 28.37 0.07 -0.87
C PHE A 44 27.49 0.41 0.33
N ALA A 45 28.09 0.77 1.47
CA ALA A 45 27.36 1.22 2.65
C ALA A 45 26.52 2.47 2.33
N MET A 46 27.09 3.47 1.66
CA MET A 46 26.38 4.69 1.28
C MET A 46 25.23 4.42 0.30
N VAL A 47 25.42 3.52 -0.68
CA VAL A 47 24.37 3.10 -1.61
C VAL A 47 23.24 2.36 -0.89
N THR A 48 23.55 1.46 0.04
CA THR A 48 22.52 0.77 0.84
C THR A 48 21.74 1.73 1.74
N ILE A 49 22.41 2.73 2.32
CA ILE A 49 21.77 3.78 3.13
C ILE A 49 20.88 4.69 2.26
N LEU A 50 21.32 5.02 1.04
CA LEU A 50 20.51 5.79 0.08
C LEU A 50 19.27 5.01 -0.38
N VAL A 51 19.41 3.72 -0.69
CA VAL A 51 18.29 2.87 -1.11
C VAL A 51 17.31 2.63 0.04
N ALA A 52 17.80 2.27 1.23
CA ALA A 52 16.96 2.08 2.41
C ALA A 52 16.31 3.40 2.87
N GLY A 53 17.06 4.51 2.82
CA GLY A 53 16.54 5.84 3.11
C GLY A 53 15.46 6.27 2.13
N PHE A 54 15.61 5.97 0.83
CA PHE A 54 14.61 6.29 -0.19
C PHE A 54 13.30 5.49 0.00
N SER A 55 13.37 4.21 0.37
CA SER A 55 12.20 3.42 0.73
C SER A 55 11.51 3.93 2.01
N PHE A 56 12.30 4.39 2.98
CA PHE A 56 11.76 4.96 4.22
C PHE A 56 11.10 6.33 4.00
N LEU A 57 11.63 7.15 3.08
CA LEU A 57 11.07 8.46 2.74
C LEU A 57 9.72 8.39 1.99
N ARG A 58 9.40 7.29 1.31
CA ARG A 58 8.07 7.06 0.70
C ARG A 58 7.07 6.37 1.63
N SER A 59 7.49 5.87 2.78
CA SER A 59 6.57 5.16 3.70
C SER A 59 5.58 6.09 4.43
N ASN A 60 5.78 7.41 4.32
CA ASN A 60 5.00 8.43 5.01
C ASN A 60 4.30 9.43 4.07
N GLU A 61 4.21 9.17 2.76
CA GLU A 61 3.34 9.99 1.91
C GLU A 61 1.90 9.78 2.37
N PRO A 62 1.24 10.78 2.98
CA PRO A 62 -0.17 10.66 3.30
C PRO A 62 -0.87 10.50 1.96
N THR A 63 -1.60 9.38 1.76
CA THR A 63 -2.57 9.29 0.67
C THR A 63 -3.34 10.60 0.66
N PRO A 64 -3.35 11.36 -0.47
CA PRO A 64 -4.08 12.61 -0.52
C PRO A 64 -5.49 12.35 0.00
N ALA A 65 -5.83 12.94 1.15
CA ALA A 65 -7.15 12.76 1.73
C ALA A 65 -8.13 13.26 0.68
N ASP A 66 -8.94 12.34 0.12
CA ASP A 66 -10.01 12.71 -0.78
C ASP A 66 -10.87 13.74 -0.02
N PRO A 67 -10.93 15.01 -0.47
CA PRO A 67 -11.66 16.05 0.24
C PRO A 67 -13.16 15.76 0.36
N ALA A 68 -13.65 14.71 -0.31
CA ALA A 68 -15.02 14.20 -0.20
C ALA A 68 -15.16 12.93 0.66
N ALA A 69 -14.10 12.40 1.26
CA ALA A 69 -14.17 11.21 2.13
C ALA A 69 -14.88 11.55 3.44
N ARG A 70 -16.09 11.02 3.60
CA ARG A 70 -16.90 11.11 4.82
C ARG A 70 -16.66 9.87 5.65
N SER A 71 -16.73 9.99 6.97
CA SER A 71 -16.63 8.84 7.87
C SER A 71 -17.68 8.93 8.98
N TYR A 72 -18.20 7.78 9.40
CA TYR A 72 -19.17 7.62 10.46
C TYR A 72 -18.86 6.37 11.28
N SER A 73 -19.14 6.41 12.57
CA SER A 73 -19.03 5.26 13.48
C SER A 73 -20.19 5.31 14.45
N GLY A 74 -20.81 4.16 14.73
CA GLY A 74 -21.95 4.06 15.64
C GLY A 74 -23.16 3.38 15.02
N ALA A 75 -24.33 3.63 15.62
CA ALA A 75 -25.59 2.99 15.24
C ALA A 75 -26.16 3.59 13.95
N LEU A 76 -26.38 2.75 12.95
CA LEU A 76 -27.00 3.15 11.69
C LEU A 76 -28.43 3.63 11.93
N ALA A 77 -28.84 4.65 11.17
CA ALA A 77 -30.23 5.12 11.15
C ALA A 77 -31.16 4.10 10.49
N GLN A 78 -30.67 3.44 9.43
CA GLN A 78 -31.36 2.33 8.77
C GLN A 78 -30.48 1.07 8.83
N PRO A 79 -31.04 -0.09 9.21
CA PRO A 79 -30.27 -1.33 9.27
C PRO A 79 -29.82 -1.77 7.88
N LEU A 80 -28.56 -2.16 7.75
CA LEU A 80 -28.05 -2.80 6.55
C LEU A 80 -28.30 -4.30 6.66
N ARG A 81 -29.07 -4.87 5.74
CA ARG A 81 -29.26 -6.31 5.64
C ARG A 81 -28.39 -6.89 4.53
N ILE A 82 -27.78 -8.04 4.80
CA ILE A 82 -26.99 -8.81 3.84
C ILE A 82 -27.68 -10.15 3.69
N VAL A 83 -28.27 -10.42 2.53
CA VAL A 83 -29.16 -11.57 2.33
C VAL A 83 -28.76 -12.33 1.06
N PRO A 84 -28.73 -13.68 1.05
CA PRO A 84 -28.50 -14.44 -0.18
C PRO A 84 -29.51 -14.09 -1.28
N VAL A 85 -29.09 -14.10 -2.53
CA VAL A 85 -29.97 -13.96 -3.69
C VAL A 85 -30.20 -15.34 -4.30
N VAL A 86 -31.46 -15.66 -4.60
CA VAL A 86 -31.85 -16.93 -5.24
C VAL A 86 -32.37 -16.74 -6.67
N GLY A 87 -32.68 -15.51 -7.07
CA GLY A 87 -33.12 -15.18 -8.42
C GLY A 87 -33.06 -13.69 -8.70
N VAL A 88 -32.94 -13.35 -9.98
CA VAL A 88 -32.94 -11.97 -10.49
C VAL A 88 -33.81 -11.92 -11.74
N THR A 89 -34.67 -10.92 -11.84
CA THR A 89 -35.46 -10.65 -13.06
C THR A 89 -35.43 -9.17 -13.41
N LYS A 90 -35.46 -8.89 -14.73
CA LYS A 90 -35.60 -7.54 -15.28
C LYS A 90 -37.04 -7.17 -15.58
N GLU A 91 -37.96 -8.13 -15.51
CA GLU A 91 -39.39 -7.89 -15.66
C GLU A 91 -39.92 -7.10 -14.46
N SER A 92 -41.07 -6.42 -14.64
CA SER A 92 -41.70 -5.61 -13.59
C SER A 92 -41.70 -6.33 -12.24
N CYS A 93 -41.18 -5.66 -11.19
CA CYS A 93 -41.10 -6.24 -9.85
C CYS A 93 -42.51 -6.65 -9.39
N SER A 94 -42.78 -7.95 -9.46
CA SER A 94 -44.00 -8.56 -8.96
C SER A 94 -43.95 -8.65 -7.44
N ASP A 95 -45.09 -8.94 -6.82
CA ASP A 95 -45.19 -9.11 -5.37
C ASP A 95 -44.17 -10.13 -4.84
N GLY A 96 -43.49 -9.77 -3.74
CA GLY A 96 -42.48 -10.61 -3.09
C GLY A 96 -41.04 -10.45 -3.61
N LEU A 97 -40.81 -9.64 -4.65
CA LEU A 97 -39.46 -9.28 -5.11
C LEU A 97 -38.98 -7.97 -4.49
N THR A 98 -37.67 -7.87 -4.26
CA THR A 98 -37.03 -6.64 -3.75
C THR A 98 -36.41 -5.87 -4.91
N ARG A 99 -36.82 -4.61 -5.10
CA ARG A 99 -36.29 -3.76 -6.18
C ARG A 99 -34.86 -3.33 -5.88
N GLY A 100 -33.98 -3.43 -6.87
CA GLY A 100 -32.64 -2.88 -6.85
C GLY A 100 -32.53 -1.50 -7.48
N ARG A 101 -31.48 -0.77 -7.11
CA ARG A 101 -31.15 0.53 -7.71
C ARG A 101 -30.72 0.42 -9.18
N ASP A 102 -30.27 -0.76 -9.59
CA ASP A 102 -29.97 -1.14 -10.98
C ASP A 102 -31.23 -1.38 -11.84
N GLY A 103 -32.42 -1.32 -11.24
CA GLY A 103 -33.69 -1.57 -11.90
C GLY A 103 -34.08 -3.05 -11.97
N GLU A 104 -33.23 -3.96 -11.47
CA GLU A 104 -33.54 -5.39 -11.37
C GLU A 104 -34.40 -5.69 -10.13
N CYS A 105 -35.05 -6.84 -10.13
CA CYS A 105 -35.87 -7.32 -9.04
C CYS A 105 -35.29 -8.63 -8.52
N TYR A 106 -35.03 -8.68 -7.21
CA TYR A 106 -34.29 -9.74 -6.56
C TYR A 106 -35.23 -10.64 -5.75
N THR A 107 -35.13 -11.94 -5.99
CA THR A 107 -35.69 -12.96 -5.10
C THR A 107 -34.69 -13.23 -4.00
N LEU A 108 -35.07 -12.90 -2.76
CA LEU A 108 -34.20 -13.07 -1.60
C LEU A 108 -34.32 -14.50 -1.03
N GLY A 109 -33.18 -15.09 -0.70
CA GLY A 109 -33.11 -16.35 0.02
C GLY A 109 -33.42 -16.19 1.51
N THR A 110 -33.41 -17.33 2.21
CA THR A 110 -33.53 -17.36 3.67
C THR A 110 -32.19 -17.08 4.34
N GLY A 111 -32.24 -16.67 5.61
CA GLY A 111 -31.05 -16.35 6.39
C GLY A 111 -30.53 -14.94 6.09
N GLY A 112 -29.21 -14.80 6.09
CA GLY A 112 -28.55 -13.50 6.02
C GLY A 112 -28.15 -12.96 7.40
N MET A 113 -27.76 -11.69 7.43
CA MET A 113 -27.44 -10.97 8.66
C MET A 113 -27.92 -9.52 8.57
N THR A 114 -28.06 -8.88 9.72
CA THR A 114 -28.44 -7.47 9.82
C THR A 114 -27.39 -6.73 10.64
N VAL A 115 -26.83 -5.67 10.07
CA VAL A 115 -25.88 -4.78 10.72
C VAL A 115 -26.64 -3.53 11.17
N VAL A 116 -26.58 -3.24 12.47
CA VAL A 116 -27.20 -2.06 13.09
C VAL A 116 -26.17 -1.08 13.65
N VAL A 117 -24.93 -1.52 13.85
CA VAL A 117 -23.82 -0.70 14.34
C VAL A 117 -22.60 -0.99 13.47
N VAL A 118 -21.87 0.05 13.08
CA VAL A 118 -20.60 -0.07 12.35
C VAL A 118 -19.48 0.51 13.17
N GLU A 119 -18.30 -0.13 13.12
CA GLU A 119 -17.09 0.46 13.67
C GLU A 119 -16.60 1.61 12.79
N ARG A 120 -16.80 1.50 11.47
CA ARG A 120 -16.59 2.57 10.52
C ARG A 120 -17.45 2.37 9.28
N LEU A 121 -18.02 3.44 8.77
CA LEU A 121 -18.56 3.58 7.43
C LEU A 121 -17.87 4.79 6.82
N SER A 122 -17.26 4.64 5.65
CA SER A 122 -16.63 5.75 4.93
C SER A 122 -16.95 5.74 3.46
N THR A 123 -16.94 6.93 2.84
CA THR A 123 -16.98 7.10 1.39
C THR A 123 -15.57 7.23 0.83
N GLY A 124 -15.36 6.86 -0.42
CA GLY A 124 -14.10 7.11 -1.10
C GLY A 124 -14.13 6.85 -2.59
N LEU A 125 -13.07 7.27 -3.26
CA LEU A 125 -12.78 7.03 -4.67
C LEU A 125 -11.60 6.05 -4.78
N ARG A 126 -11.79 4.92 -5.48
CA ARG A 126 -10.76 3.90 -5.72
C ARG A 126 -10.79 3.53 -7.20
N ASP A 127 -9.65 3.66 -7.87
CA ASP A 127 -9.49 3.38 -9.30
C ASP A 127 -10.59 4.05 -10.17
N ASP A 128 -10.90 5.32 -9.88
CA ASP A 128 -11.97 6.12 -10.50
C ASP A 128 -13.43 5.67 -10.22
N PHE A 129 -13.64 4.72 -9.31
CA PHE A 129 -14.98 4.29 -8.86
C PHE A 129 -15.30 4.77 -7.45
N TRP A 130 -16.50 5.34 -7.28
CA TRP A 130 -17.03 5.73 -5.97
C TRP A 130 -17.56 4.52 -5.22
N LEU A 131 -17.18 4.39 -3.95
CA LEU A 131 -17.62 3.28 -3.10
C LEU A 131 -17.89 3.71 -1.66
N LEU A 132 -18.58 2.83 -0.92
CA LEU A 132 -18.62 2.88 0.53
C LEU A 132 -17.80 1.72 1.09
N GLU A 133 -16.98 1.98 2.10
CA GLU A 133 -16.26 0.95 2.84
C GLU A 133 -16.82 0.88 4.26
N MET A 134 -17.15 -0.33 4.69
CA MET A 134 -17.67 -0.62 6.02
C MET A 134 -16.73 -1.52 6.78
N ARG A 135 -16.53 -1.21 8.05
CA ARG A 135 -15.85 -2.04 9.02
C ARG A 135 -16.82 -2.40 10.13
N PHE A 136 -16.94 -3.69 10.38
CA PHE A 136 -17.92 -4.26 11.29
C PHE A 136 -17.31 -4.60 12.65
N SER A 137 -18.19 -4.82 13.62
CA SER A 137 -17.81 -5.35 14.93
C SER A 137 -17.23 -6.75 14.81
N SER A 138 -16.56 -7.24 15.86
CA SER A 138 -16.07 -8.63 15.91
C SER A 138 -17.19 -9.65 15.77
N ALA A 139 -18.35 -9.41 16.40
CA ALA A 139 -19.53 -10.27 16.31
C ALA A 139 -20.09 -10.31 14.88
N ASP A 140 -20.28 -9.15 14.25
CA ASP A 140 -20.76 -9.05 12.88
C ASP A 140 -19.75 -9.61 11.87
N THR A 141 -18.45 -9.52 12.16
CA THR A 141 -17.39 -10.15 11.35
C THR A 141 -17.53 -11.67 11.35
N VAL A 142 -17.88 -12.27 12.49
CA VAL A 142 -18.14 -13.71 12.57
C VAL A 142 -19.38 -14.10 11.75
N ALA A 143 -20.46 -13.32 11.87
CA ALA A 143 -21.69 -13.55 11.10
C ALA A 143 -21.44 -13.39 9.58
N LEU A 144 -20.71 -12.35 9.17
CA LEU A 144 -20.37 -12.09 7.77
C LEU A 144 -19.52 -13.22 7.19
N ARG A 145 -18.53 -13.70 7.94
CA ARG A 145 -17.70 -14.82 7.51
C ARG A 145 -18.53 -16.08 7.30
N ALA A 146 -19.42 -16.40 8.24
CA ALA A 146 -20.30 -17.56 8.12
C ALA A 146 -21.22 -17.44 6.89
N LEU A 147 -21.85 -16.27 6.72
CA LEU A 147 -22.73 -15.99 5.59
C LEU A 147 -22.00 -16.11 4.25
N THR A 148 -20.85 -15.46 4.11
CA THR A 148 -20.08 -15.45 2.85
C THR A 148 -19.45 -16.82 2.55
N SER A 149 -19.01 -17.56 3.57
CA SER A 149 -18.50 -18.93 3.40
C SER A 149 -19.56 -19.87 2.82
N ALA A 150 -20.81 -19.73 3.26
CA ALA A 150 -21.93 -20.54 2.75
C ALA A 150 -22.42 -20.12 1.34
N ASN A 151 -21.98 -18.95 0.86
CA ASN A 151 -22.48 -18.33 -0.38
C ASN A 151 -21.38 -17.99 -1.39
N VAL A 152 -20.24 -18.68 -1.33
CA VAL A 152 -19.17 -18.55 -2.34
C VAL A 152 -19.74 -18.84 -3.75
N LYS A 153 -19.35 -18.00 -4.72
CA LYS A 153 -19.85 -17.96 -6.10
C LYS A 153 -21.35 -17.64 -6.25
N LYS A 154 -22.00 -17.17 -5.19
CA LYS A 154 -23.40 -16.72 -5.23
C LYS A 154 -23.48 -15.23 -4.93
N GLN A 155 -24.58 -14.61 -5.35
CA GLN A 155 -24.86 -13.22 -5.03
C GLN A 155 -25.41 -13.07 -3.62
N VAL A 156 -25.03 -11.98 -2.95
CA VAL A 156 -25.69 -11.52 -1.72
C VAL A 156 -26.16 -10.09 -1.93
N ALA A 157 -27.43 -9.83 -1.63
CA ALA A 157 -28.02 -8.51 -1.70
C ALA A 157 -27.66 -7.70 -0.47
N LEU A 158 -27.19 -6.47 -0.69
CA LEU A 158 -27.00 -5.44 0.32
C LEU A 158 -28.23 -4.54 0.30
N ILE A 159 -29.04 -4.58 1.36
CA ILE A 159 -30.39 -4.01 1.38
C ILE A 159 -30.47 -2.95 2.46
N VAL A 160 -30.98 -1.78 2.09
CA VAL A 160 -31.27 -0.67 2.99
C VAL A 160 -32.67 -0.15 2.64
N ASP A 161 -33.52 0.02 3.65
CA ASP A 161 -34.91 0.50 3.49
C ASP A 161 -35.73 -0.27 2.45
N GLY A 162 -35.56 -1.60 2.42
CA GLY A 162 -36.27 -2.46 1.47
C GLY A 162 -35.80 -2.33 0.00
N THR A 163 -34.72 -1.59 -0.28
CA THR A 163 -34.14 -1.46 -1.62
C THR A 163 -32.78 -2.16 -1.67
N VAL A 164 -32.51 -2.94 -2.73
CA VAL A 164 -31.19 -3.53 -2.96
C VAL A 164 -30.24 -2.44 -3.49
N LEU A 165 -29.20 -2.13 -2.73
CA LEU A 165 -28.16 -1.18 -3.12
C LEU A 165 -27.22 -1.79 -4.16
N SER A 166 -26.83 -3.04 -3.94
CA SER A 166 -26.04 -3.86 -4.87
C SER A 166 -26.18 -5.34 -4.51
N ALA A 167 -25.89 -6.22 -5.46
CA ALA A 167 -25.91 -7.67 -5.26
C ALA A 167 -24.61 -8.33 -5.77
N PRO A 168 -23.45 -8.04 -5.14
CA PRO A 168 -22.17 -8.57 -5.59
C PRO A 168 -22.11 -10.10 -5.47
N THR A 169 -21.35 -10.72 -6.37
CA THR A 169 -21.00 -12.14 -6.27
C THR A 169 -19.86 -12.31 -5.26
N ILE A 170 -20.05 -13.20 -4.29
CA ILE A 170 -19.01 -13.53 -3.31
C ILE A 170 -17.95 -14.39 -3.99
N ALA A 171 -16.76 -13.83 -4.23
CA ALA A 171 -15.65 -14.56 -4.81
C ALA A 171 -15.02 -15.55 -3.80
N GLU A 172 -14.84 -15.09 -2.57
CA GLU A 172 -14.23 -15.84 -1.47
C GLU A 172 -14.85 -15.44 -0.13
N PRO A 173 -14.68 -16.26 0.93
CA PRO A 173 -15.15 -15.91 2.27
C PRO A 173 -14.56 -14.59 2.78
N ILE A 174 -15.40 -13.69 3.27
CA ILE A 174 -14.97 -12.42 3.85
C ILE A 174 -14.62 -12.63 5.33
N THR A 175 -13.33 -12.67 5.64
CA THR A 175 -12.84 -12.98 6.99
C THR A 175 -12.42 -11.75 7.79
N GLY A 176 -12.08 -10.65 7.12
CA GLY A 176 -11.49 -9.44 7.72
C GLY A 176 -12.46 -8.45 8.35
N GLY A 177 -13.78 -8.70 8.29
CA GLY A 177 -14.77 -7.80 8.89
C GLY A 177 -14.93 -6.47 8.16
N GLN A 178 -14.48 -6.42 6.91
CA GLN A 178 -14.58 -5.26 6.04
C GLN A 178 -15.42 -5.64 4.82
N LEU A 179 -16.27 -4.71 4.37
CA LEU A 179 -17.10 -4.88 3.20
C LEU A 179 -17.08 -3.60 2.38
N GLN A 180 -16.89 -3.74 1.07
CA GLN A 180 -17.03 -2.64 0.13
C GLN A 180 -18.39 -2.75 -0.55
N ILE A 181 -19.14 -1.66 -0.54
CA ILE A 181 -20.37 -1.51 -1.30
C ILE A 181 -19.98 -0.80 -2.59
N VAL A 182 -19.87 -1.60 -3.65
CA VAL A 182 -19.49 -1.16 -4.99
C VAL A 182 -20.67 -1.27 -5.95
N GLY A 183 -20.65 -0.45 -6.99
CA GLY A 183 -21.66 -0.39 -8.03
C GLY A 183 -21.31 0.71 -9.03
N ASN A 184 -22.17 0.95 -10.02
CA ASN A 184 -22.04 2.08 -10.93
C ASN A 184 -22.49 3.38 -10.24
N PHE A 185 -21.91 3.68 -9.08
CA PHE A 185 -22.29 4.82 -8.26
C PHE A 185 -21.57 6.08 -8.73
N THR A 186 -22.31 7.18 -8.78
CA THR A 186 -21.74 8.51 -8.79
C THR A 186 -21.36 8.93 -7.37
N LYS A 187 -20.59 10.01 -7.23
CA LYS A 187 -20.34 10.66 -5.94
C LYS A 187 -21.65 10.94 -5.19
N ASN A 188 -22.66 11.45 -5.89
CA ASN A 188 -23.96 11.78 -5.32
C ASN A 188 -24.70 10.54 -4.82
N ASP A 189 -24.59 9.41 -5.52
CA ASP A 189 -25.17 8.15 -5.06
C ASP A 189 -24.54 7.69 -3.75
N VAL A 190 -23.21 7.70 -3.68
CA VAL A 190 -22.47 7.34 -2.46
C VAL A 190 -22.81 8.28 -1.30
N ASP A 191 -22.89 9.59 -1.54
CA ASP A 191 -23.28 10.58 -0.53
C ASP A 191 -24.72 10.38 -0.05
N ALA A 192 -25.65 10.04 -0.95
CA ALA A 192 -27.04 9.75 -0.63
C ALA A 192 -27.16 8.47 0.21
N ILE A 193 -26.48 7.38 -0.18
CA ILE A 193 -26.46 6.12 0.56
C ILE A 193 -25.83 6.33 1.95
N PHE A 194 -24.71 7.05 2.04
CA PHE A 194 -24.08 7.37 3.32
C PHE A 194 -25.03 8.16 4.22
N THR A 195 -25.71 9.17 3.67
CA THR A 195 -26.68 9.96 4.43
C THR A 195 -27.86 9.10 4.89
N GLN A 196 -28.40 8.25 4.03
CA GLN A 196 -29.48 7.32 4.35
C GLN A 196 -29.11 6.36 5.50
N LEU A 197 -27.86 5.89 5.54
CA LEU A 197 -27.37 4.98 6.57
C LEU A 197 -27.10 5.66 7.92
N THR A 198 -26.79 6.96 7.92
CA THR A 198 -26.23 7.66 9.10
C THR A 198 -27.16 8.71 9.71
N LYS A 199 -28.07 9.29 8.92
CA LYS A 199 -28.91 10.41 9.33
C LYS A 199 -30.25 9.93 9.85
N ARG A 200 -30.60 10.33 11.07
CA ARG A 200 -31.90 10.10 11.70
C ARG A 200 -32.88 11.22 11.39
#